data_AF-N9WIN9-F1
#
_entry.id   AF-N9WIN9-F1
#
_cell.length_a   1.000
_cell.length_b   1.000
_cell.length_c   1.000
_cell.angle_alpha   90.00
_cell.angle_beta   90.00
_cell.angle_gamma   90.00
#
_symmetry.space_group_name_H-M   'P 1'
#
loop_
_entity.id
_entity.type
_entity.pdbx_description
1 polymer ?
#
loop_
_entity_poly.entity_id
_entity_poly.type
_entity_poly.pdbx_seq_one_letter_code
_entity_poly.pdbx_strand_id
1 'polypeptide(L)'
;MKKKKNKEKKAEKKAKKQAEKQKRYCATALEWSNIEMIDGNAIYIRDGNMQERVIGLKVIPRNIFIDTSYVQARVVNNLRIIFNKVRFPIYWQYVFVPVQIDDHVSILLREEAQEEDPRIRAMIRNDFEKVTWFQDTHRELEFFLMLRDKDEGTLMKNFDELVAELQYAGFRTKDLNMHDLYDYVAYMYENPLINDYYFSRGIFSCLADTSEDIFATEDTYHEPDFDYDDYYKLQKEEKGA
;
A
#
# COMPACT_ATOMS: atom_id res chain seq x y z
N MET A 1 -16.59 23.24 -36.56
CA MET A 1 -15.97 22.59 -35.37
C MET A 1 -16.89 21.61 -34.63
N LYS A 2 -18.16 21.93 -34.32
CA LYS A 2 -19.09 21.04 -33.57
C LYS A 2 -19.32 19.64 -34.20
N LYS A 3 -19.43 19.53 -35.53
CA LYS A 3 -19.62 18.24 -36.24
C LYS A 3 -18.41 17.29 -36.14
N LYS A 4 -17.19 17.83 -36.04
CA LYS A 4 -15.95 17.03 -35.93
C LYS A 4 -15.83 16.41 -34.52
N LYS A 5 -16.04 17.22 -33.47
CA LYS A 5 -16.12 16.77 -32.06
C LYS A 5 -17.18 15.68 -31.83
N ASN A 6 -18.35 15.77 -32.46
CA ASN A 6 -19.39 14.74 -32.33
C ASN A 6 -19.05 13.42 -33.05
N LYS A 7 -18.26 13.46 -34.12
CA LYS A 7 -17.80 12.26 -34.84
C LYS A 7 -16.71 11.55 -34.05
N GLU A 8 -15.78 12.30 -33.46
CA GLU A 8 -14.74 11.81 -32.55
C GLU A 8 -15.35 11.13 -31.32
N LYS A 9 -16.28 11.78 -30.61
CA LYS A 9 -17.00 11.17 -29.46
C LYS A 9 -17.75 9.88 -29.79
N LYS A 10 -18.31 9.76 -31.00
CA LYS A 10 -18.98 8.52 -31.44
C LYS A 10 -17.98 7.40 -31.75
N ALA A 11 -16.84 7.73 -32.34
CA ALA A 11 -15.77 6.78 -32.60
C ALA A 11 -15.17 6.25 -31.29
N GLU A 12 -14.96 7.14 -30.33
CA GLU A 12 -14.47 6.81 -28.98
C GLU A 12 -15.44 5.87 -28.24
N LYS A 13 -16.73 6.18 -28.20
CA LYS A 13 -17.74 5.27 -27.60
C LYS A 13 -17.80 3.90 -28.28
N LYS A 14 -17.59 3.84 -29.60
CA LYS A 14 -17.56 2.57 -30.34
C LYS A 14 -16.30 1.77 -30.00
N ALA A 15 -15.15 2.43 -29.89
CA ALA A 15 -13.90 1.83 -29.45
C ALA A 15 -14.01 1.28 -28.02
N LYS A 16 -14.55 2.07 -27.07
CA LYS A 16 -14.81 1.60 -25.69
C LYS A 16 -15.67 0.34 -25.66
N LYS A 17 -16.82 0.32 -26.35
CA LYS A 17 -17.68 -0.87 -26.41
C LYS A 17 -17.00 -2.10 -27.03
N GLN A 18 -16.17 -1.89 -28.05
CA GLN A 18 -15.43 -2.97 -28.71
C GLN A 18 -14.35 -3.53 -27.79
N ALA A 19 -13.63 -2.65 -27.10
CA ALA A 19 -12.66 -3.02 -26.08
C ALA A 19 -13.34 -3.75 -24.91
N GLU A 20 -14.47 -3.27 -24.37
CA GLU A 20 -15.23 -3.99 -23.33
C GLU A 20 -15.63 -5.41 -23.78
N LYS A 21 -16.02 -5.57 -25.04
CA LYS A 21 -16.37 -6.89 -25.58
C LYS A 21 -15.14 -7.78 -25.69
N GLN A 22 -14.01 -7.27 -26.16
CA GLN A 22 -12.76 -8.03 -26.25
C GLN A 22 -12.18 -8.36 -24.86
N LYS A 23 -12.40 -7.50 -23.86
CA LYS A 23 -11.94 -7.65 -22.47
C LYS A 23 -12.47 -8.95 -21.85
N ARG A 24 -13.70 -9.33 -22.21
CA ARG A 24 -14.34 -10.59 -21.76
C ARG A 24 -13.67 -11.86 -22.28
N TYR A 25 -12.83 -11.77 -23.31
CA TYR A 25 -12.15 -12.92 -23.92
C TYR A 25 -10.64 -12.92 -23.63
N CYS A 26 -10.12 -11.90 -22.96
CA CYS A 26 -8.71 -11.79 -22.64
C CYS A 26 -8.46 -12.32 -21.23
N ALA A 27 -7.60 -13.32 -21.13
CA ALA A 27 -7.05 -13.79 -19.87
C ALA A 27 -6.08 -12.74 -19.29
N THR A 28 -6.25 -12.38 -18.01
CA THR A 28 -5.21 -11.69 -17.24
C THR A 28 -4.23 -12.70 -16.67
N ALA A 29 -3.02 -12.28 -16.33
CA ALA A 29 -2.09 -13.15 -15.59
C ALA A 29 -2.67 -13.58 -14.22
N LEU A 30 -3.58 -12.78 -13.66
CA LEU A 30 -4.40 -13.11 -12.49
C LEU A 30 -5.34 -14.31 -12.71
N GLU A 31 -5.71 -14.68 -13.94
CA GLU A 31 -6.55 -15.86 -14.19
C GLU A 31 -5.84 -17.17 -13.81
N TRP A 32 -4.51 -17.14 -13.69
CA TRP A 32 -3.72 -18.27 -13.16
C TRP A 32 -3.60 -18.24 -11.64
N SER A 33 -4.25 -17.27 -10.98
CA SER A 33 -4.35 -17.14 -9.54
C SER A 33 -5.79 -17.40 -9.08
N ASN A 34 -5.96 -17.67 -7.80
CA ASN A 34 -7.30 -17.80 -7.20
C ASN A 34 -7.94 -16.44 -6.87
N ILE A 35 -7.29 -15.31 -7.19
CA ILE A 35 -7.84 -13.98 -6.93
C ILE A 35 -8.94 -13.68 -7.95
N GLU A 36 -10.18 -13.57 -7.47
CA GLU A 36 -11.33 -13.23 -8.32
C GLU A 36 -11.45 -11.71 -8.50
N MET A 37 -11.36 -10.96 -7.41
CA MET A 37 -11.45 -9.50 -7.41
C MET A 37 -10.89 -8.89 -6.14
N ILE A 38 -10.52 -7.63 -6.23
CA ILE A 38 -10.16 -6.77 -5.09
C ILE A 38 -11.23 -5.69 -5.01
N ASP A 39 -11.89 -5.57 -3.87
CA ASP A 39 -12.95 -4.58 -3.62
C ASP A 39 -12.87 -4.06 -2.19
N GLY A 40 -12.91 -2.73 -2.04
CA GLY A 40 -12.71 -2.05 -0.78
C GLY A 40 -11.41 -2.48 -0.09
N ASN A 41 -11.53 -3.04 1.11
CA ASN A 41 -10.41 -3.51 1.93
C ASN A 41 -10.15 -5.02 1.84
N ALA A 42 -10.64 -5.69 0.79
CA ALA A 42 -10.61 -7.13 0.72
C ALA A 42 -10.24 -7.71 -0.65
N ILE A 43 -9.57 -8.86 -0.62
CA ILE A 43 -9.36 -9.73 -1.77
C ILE A 43 -10.35 -10.89 -1.69
N TYR A 44 -11.14 -11.07 -2.73
CA TYR A 44 -12.03 -12.21 -2.87
C TYR A 44 -11.29 -13.32 -3.62
N ILE A 45 -11.19 -14.48 -2.98
CA ILE A 45 -10.50 -15.65 -3.53
C ILE A 45 -11.55 -16.71 -3.87
N ARG A 46 -11.43 -17.29 -5.06
CA ARG A 46 -12.26 -18.40 -5.51
C ARG A 46 -11.39 -19.59 -5.90
N ASP A 47 -11.67 -20.74 -5.29
CA ASP A 47 -11.13 -22.03 -5.68
C ASP A 47 -12.29 -23.03 -5.89
N GLY A 48 -12.68 -23.22 -7.15
CA GLY A 48 -13.88 -23.97 -7.51
C GLY A 48 -15.14 -23.37 -6.89
N ASN A 49 -15.74 -24.08 -5.93
CA ASN A 49 -16.93 -23.65 -5.19
C ASN A 49 -16.61 -22.96 -3.86
N MET A 50 -15.34 -22.90 -3.45
CA MET A 50 -14.94 -22.20 -2.23
C MET A 50 -14.71 -20.73 -2.56
N GLN A 51 -15.48 -19.87 -1.90
CA GLN A 51 -15.28 -18.42 -1.94
C GLN A 51 -14.90 -17.96 -0.55
N GLU A 52 -13.73 -17.33 -0.44
CA GLU A 52 -13.19 -16.79 0.80
C GLU A 52 -12.88 -15.31 0.61
N ARG A 53 -12.99 -14.56 1.71
CA ARG A 53 -12.59 -13.16 1.76
C ARG A 53 -11.28 -13.06 2.53
N VAL A 54 -10.35 -12.30 2.00
CA VAL A 54 -9.08 -11.97 2.64
C VAL A 54 -9.06 -10.50 3.00
N ILE A 55 -8.78 -10.20 4.26
CA ILE A 55 -8.52 -8.85 4.76
C ILE A 55 -7.20 -8.86 5.53
N GLY A 56 -6.60 -7.70 5.74
CA GLY A 56 -5.36 -7.65 6.48
C GLY A 56 -4.92 -6.24 6.84
N LEU A 57 -3.73 -6.20 7.42
CA LEU A 57 -3.09 -4.98 7.90
C LEU A 57 -1.59 -5.02 7.54
N LYS A 58 -1.00 -3.84 7.35
CA LYS A 58 0.44 -3.62 7.33
C LYS A 58 0.95 -3.45 8.74
N VAL A 59 2.09 -4.08 9.05
CA VAL A 59 2.83 -3.82 10.29
C VAL A 59 4.07 -3.00 9.95
N ILE A 60 4.22 -1.83 10.58
CA ILE A 60 5.40 -1.00 10.37
C ILE A 60 6.60 -1.70 11.02
N PRO A 61 7.67 -1.98 10.26
CA PRO A 61 8.82 -2.69 10.80
C PRO A 61 9.54 -1.85 11.85
N ARG A 62 9.84 -2.47 13.00
CA ARG A 62 10.72 -1.91 14.02
C ARG A 62 12.04 -2.66 14.00
N ASN A 63 13.13 -1.95 13.71
CA ASN A 63 14.46 -2.52 13.84
C ASN A 63 14.84 -2.61 15.33
N ILE A 64 14.58 -3.75 15.97
CA ILE A 64 14.88 -3.94 17.39
C ILE A 64 16.37 -3.84 17.72
N PHE A 65 17.28 -4.01 16.74
CA PHE A 65 18.72 -3.98 17.00
C PHE A 65 19.26 -2.58 17.36
N ILE A 66 18.47 -1.52 17.10
CA ILE A 66 18.82 -0.16 17.53
C ILE A 66 18.41 0.11 18.98
N ASP A 67 17.51 -0.72 19.52
CA ASP A 67 17.00 -0.56 20.88
C ASP A 67 17.94 -1.18 21.93
N THR A 68 17.73 -0.84 23.20
CA THR A 68 18.45 -1.48 24.31
C THR A 68 18.05 -2.96 24.47
N SER A 69 18.94 -3.78 25.03
CA SER A 69 18.70 -5.22 25.27
C SER A 69 17.39 -5.50 26.02
N TYR A 70 17.04 -4.65 26.99
CA TYR A 70 15.77 -4.76 27.71
C TYR A 70 14.55 -4.56 26.79
N VAL A 71 14.58 -3.53 25.93
CA VAL A 71 13.48 -3.24 24.99
C VAL A 71 13.38 -4.36 23.95
N GLN A 72 14.51 -4.86 23.44
CA GLN A 72 14.54 -6.02 22.53
C GLN A 72 13.84 -7.23 23.14
N ALA A 73 14.20 -7.61 24.37
CA ALA A 73 13.58 -8.73 25.07
C ALA A 73 12.08 -8.51 25.30
N ARG A 74 11.67 -7.29 25.61
CA ARG A 74 10.26 -6.91 25.78
C ARG A 74 9.47 -7.08 24.49
N VAL A 75 9.97 -6.57 23.37
CA VAL A 75 9.31 -6.69 22.04
C VAL A 75 9.13 -8.16 21.65
N VAL A 76 10.17 -8.98 21.80
CA VAL A 76 10.10 -10.42 21.52
C VAL A 76 9.08 -11.13 22.43
N ASN A 77 9.06 -10.79 23.72
CA ASN A 77 8.11 -11.36 24.66
C ASN A 77 6.66 -10.95 24.33
N ASN A 78 6.42 -9.71 23.93
CA ASN A 78 5.10 -9.22 23.53
C ASN A 78 4.59 -9.98 22.30
N LEU A 79 5.41 -10.14 21.27
CA LEU A 79 5.06 -10.95 20.08
C LEU A 79 4.71 -12.39 20.46
N ARG A 80 5.50 -13.01 21.34
CA ARG A 80 5.21 -14.36 21.84
C ARG A 80 3.85 -14.44 22.53
N ILE A 81 3.47 -13.42 23.31
CA ILE A 81 2.17 -13.38 24.00
C ILE A 81 1.03 -13.29 22.98
N ILE A 82 1.13 -12.38 21.99
CA ILE A 82 0.13 -12.22 20.93
C ILE A 82 -0.12 -13.54 20.21
N PHE A 83 0.94 -14.15 19.66
CA PHE A 83 0.81 -15.35 18.83
C PHE A 83 0.38 -16.60 19.62
N ASN A 84 0.57 -16.62 20.94
CA ASN A 84 0.02 -17.66 21.80
C ASN A 84 -1.46 -17.43 22.16
N LYS A 85 -1.91 -16.18 22.14
CA LYS A 85 -3.29 -15.80 22.49
C LYS A 85 -4.23 -15.98 21.32
N VAL A 86 -3.84 -15.52 20.13
CA VAL A 86 -4.63 -15.64 18.91
C VAL A 86 -4.91 -17.11 18.57
N ARG A 87 -6.18 -17.45 18.29
CA ARG A 87 -6.65 -18.82 18.01
C ARG A 87 -7.14 -19.04 16.58
N PHE A 88 -6.70 -18.21 15.64
CA PHE A 88 -7.02 -18.29 14.23
C PHE A 88 -5.75 -18.25 13.37
N PRO A 89 -5.79 -18.83 12.15
CA PRO A 89 -4.63 -18.83 11.27
C PRO A 89 -4.34 -17.40 10.77
N ILE A 90 -3.11 -16.96 10.96
CA ILE A 90 -2.57 -15.72 10.39
C ILE A 90 -1.68 -16.09 9.21
N TYR A 91 -1.97 -15.51 8.05
CA TYR A 91 -1.11 -15.59 6.87
C TYR A 91 -0.24 -14.35 6.87
N TRP A 92 1.05 -14.51 6.54
CA TRP A 92 1.98 -13.39 6.53
C TRP A 92 2.83 -13.44 5.27
N GLN A 93 3.19 -12.26 4.79
CA GLN A 93 4.09 -12.10 3.65
C GLN A 93 4.81 -10.76 3.78
N TYR A 94 6.00 -10.66 3.17
CA TYR A 94 6.68 -9.40 2.97
C TYR A 94 6.92 -9.15 1.48
N VAL A 95 6.95 -7.88 1.10
CA VAL A 95 7.27 -7.45 -0.26
C VAL A 95 8.28 -6.29 -0.21
N PHE A 96 9.04 -6.14 -1.29
CA PHE A 96 9.95 -5.01 -1.47
C PHE A 96 9.23 -3.91 -2.23
N VAL A 97 9.00 -2.78 -1.56
CA VAL A 97 8.36 -1.60 -2.16
C VAL A 97 9.41 -0.52 -2.46
N PRO A 98 9.17 0.38 -3.43
CA PRO A 98 9.94 1.61 -3.53
C PRO A 98 9.88 2.40 -2.22
N VAL A 99 10.94 3.15 -1.91
CA VAL A 99 10.99 3.97 -0.70
C VAL A 99 9.85 5.01 -0.71
N GLN A 100 9.05 5.04 0.36
CA GLN A 100 7.99 6.05 0.51
C GLN A 100 8.56 7.40 0.95
N ILE A 101 8.76 8.32 0.00
CA ILE A 101 9.23 9.69 0.25
C ILE A 101 8.44 10.73 -0.55
N ASP A 102 7.20 10.40 -0.91
CA ASP A 102 6.35 11.22 -1.78
C ASP A 102 5.99 12.58 -1.18
N ASP A 103 5.89 12.67 0.15
CA ASP A 103 5.71 13.94 0.87
C ASP A 103 6.90 14.88 0.63
N HIS A 104 8.12 14.34 0.71
CA HIS A 104 9.33 15.12 0.48
C HIS A 104 9.45 15.55 -0.98
N VAL A 105 9.14 14.65 -1.91
CA VAL A 105 9.05 14.95 -3.35
C VAL A 105 8.07 16.09 -3.61
N SER A 106 6.89 16.05 -2.99
CA SER A 106 5.85 17.08 -3.12
C SER A 106 6.31 18.44 -2.61
N ILE A 107 7.05 18.46 -1.49
CA ILE A 107 7.66 19.68 -0.94
C ILE A 107 8.67 20.26 -1.92
N LEU A 108 9.60 19.45 -2.44
CA LEU A 108 10.64 19.90 -3.38
C LEU A 108 10.03 20.50 -4.67
N LEU A 109 9.00 19.85 -5.23
CA LEU A 109 8.30 20.37 -6.42
C LEU A 109 7.62 21.71 -6.15
N ARG A 110 7.01 21.88 -4.97
CA ARG A 110 6.38 23.14 -4.56
C ARG A 110 7.42 24.25 -4.39
N GLU A 111 8.53 23.95 -3.73
CA GLU A 111 9.63 24.90 -3.52
C GLU A 111 10.28 25.32 -4.84
N GLU A 112 10.53 24.37 -5.75
CA GLU A 112 11.08 24.68 -7.07
C GLU A 112 10.19 25.66 -7.86
N ALA A 113 8.86 25.48 -7.77
CA ALA A 113 7.89 26.32 -8.46
C ALA A 113 7.80 27.74 -7.89
N GLN A 114 8.10 27.91 -6.59
CA GLN A 114 8.05 29.20 -5.91
C GLN A 114 9.39 29.94 -5.90
N GLU A 115 10.49 29.26 -6.13
CA GLU A 115 11.83 29.83 -6.04
C GLU A 115 12.17 30.72 -7.25
N GLU A 116 12.57 31.97 -6.99
CA GLU A 116 12.95 32.93 -8.02
C GLU A 116 14.45 32.88 -8.36
N ASP A 117 15.31 32.56 -7.39
CA ASP A 117 16.76 32.50 -7.60
C ASP A 117 17.14 31.26 -8.44
N PRO A 118 17.71 31.44 -9.64
CA PRO A 118 18.12 30.34 -10.50
C PRO A 118 19.10 29.36 -9.86
N ARG A 119 19.96 29.82 -8.94
CA ARG A 119 20.95 28.98 -8.24
C ARG A 119 20.27 28.09 -7.21
N ILE A 120 19.35 28.64 -6.42
CA ILE A 120 18.60 27.88 -5.42
C ILE A 120 17.69 26.86 -6.11
N ARG A 121 17.00 27.27 -7.18
CA ARG A 121 16.22 26.36 -8.01
C ARG A 121 17.04 25.19 -8.57
N ALA A 122 18.28 25.44 -9.00
CA ALA A 122 19.18 24.39 -9.47
C ALA A 122 19.60 23.43 -8.35
N MET A 123 19.77 23.91 -7.11
CA MET A 123 20.03 23.06 -5.94
C MET A 123 18.83 22.18 -5.60
N ILE A 124 17.61 22.74 -5.59
CA ILE A 124 16.37 21.97 -5.36
C ILE A 124 16.22 20.87 -6.40
N ARG A 125 16.48 21.16 -7.68
CA ARG A 125 16.48 20.15 -8.76
C ARG A 125 17.49 19.04 -8.51
N ASN A 126 18.70 19.39 -8.05
CA ASN A 126 19.72 18.39 -7.76
C ASN A 126 19.31 17.49 -6.59
N ASP A 127 18.63 18.03 -5.58
CA ASP A 127 18.10 17.23 -4.48
C ASP A 127 16.93 16.35 -4.93
N PHE A 128 16.04 16.86 -5.79
CA PHE A 128 15.01 16.07 -6.44
C PHE A 128 15.60 14.87 -7.21
N GLU A 129 16.65 15.10 -8.03
CA GLU A 129 17.34 14.02 -8.75
C GLU A 129 17.92 12.96 -7.82
N LYS A 130 18.49 13.36 -6.66
CA LYS A 130 19.00 12.41 -5.65
C LYS A 130 17.88 11.58 -5.03
N VAL A 131 16.75 12.23 -4.73
CA VAL A 131 15.56 11.59 -4.16
C VAL A 131 15.02 10.55 -5.14
N THR A 132 14.88 10.89 -6.43
CA THR A 132 14.47 9.94 -7.47
C THR A 132 15.45 8.78 -7.59
N TRP A 133 16.77 9.06 -7.64
CA TRP A 133 17.79 8.01 -7.66
C TRP A 133 17.70 7.07 -6.45
N PHE A 134 17.40 7.63 -5.27
CA PHE A 134 17.23 6.86 -4.05
C PHE A 134 16.03 5.92 -4.13
N GLN A 135 14.86 6.41 -4.58
CA GLN A 135 13.67 5.57 -4.81
C GLN A 135 13.92 4.47 -5.83
N ASP A 136 14.66 4.78 -6.91
CA ASP A 136 14.97 3.82 -7.98
C ASP A 136 15.91 2.71 -7.51
N THR A 137 16.88 3.05 -6.66
CA THR A 137 17.97 2.14 -6.25
C THR A 137 17.67 1.36 -4.98
N HIS A 138 16.89 1.93 -4.06
CA HIS A 138 16.61 1.33 -2.74
C HIS A 138 15.17 0.84 -2.66
N ARG A 139 14.95 -0.15 -1.80
CA ARG A 139 13.64 -0.73 -1.53
C ARG A 139 13.44 -0.82 -0.03
N GLU A 140 12.19 -0.61 0.40
CA GLU A 140 11.75 -0.81 1.77
C GLU A 140 11.04 -2.15 1.90
N LEU A 141 11.03 -2.68 3.13
CA LEU A 141 10.29 -3.90 3.46
C LEU A 141 8.95 -3.52 4.06
N GLU A 142 7.87 -3.97 3.43
CA GLU A 142 6.53 -3.93 4.02
C GLU A 142 6.13 -5.32 4.48
N PHE A 143 5.54 -5.40 5.67
CA PHE A 143 5.03 -6.64 6.27
C PHE A 143 3.51 -6.64 6.26
N PHE A 144 2.92 -7.67 5.65
CA PHE A 144 1.49 -7.87 5.56
C PHE A 144 1.08 -9.03 6.45
N LEU A 145 0.07 -8.81 7.28
CA LEU A 145 -0.64 -9.85 8.03
C LEU A 145 -2.07 -9.94 7.50
N MET A 146 -2.44 -11.12 7.05
CA MET A 146 -3.68 -11.40 6.34
C MET A 146 -4.47 -12.50 7.04
N LEU A 147 -5.78 -12.33 7.09
CA LEU A 147 -6.74 -13.32 7.55
C LEU A 147 -7.65 -13.69 6.40
N ARG A 148 -8.06 -14.97 6.33
CA ARG A 148 -9.04 -15.42 5.35
C ARG A 148 -10.12 -16.26 6.01
N ASP A 149 -11.36 -16.02 5.65
CA ASP A 149 -12.51 -16.82 6.06
C ASP A 149 -13.64 -16.70 5.04
N LYS A 150 -14.57 -17.65 5.08
CA LYS A 150 -15.84 -17.61 4.32
C LYS A 150 -16.87 -16.75 5.03
N ASP A 151 -16.88 -16.78 6.36
CA ASP A 151 -17.80 -16.00 7.18
C ASP A 151 -17.21 -14.62 7.51
N GLU A 152 -17.85 -13.57 7.00
CA GLU A 152 -17.41 -12.18 7.22
C GLU A 152 -17.47 -11.78 8.70
N GLY A 153 -18.44 -12.27 9.46
CA GLY A 153 -18.56 -11.95 10.89
C GLY A 153 -17.39 -12.48 11.70
N THR A 154 -17.02 -13.74 11.47
CA THR A 154 -15.84 -14.37 12.09
C THR A 154 -14.55 -13.71 11.62
N LEU A 155 -14.45 -13.37 10.33
CA LEU A 155 -13.28 -12.70 9.76
C LEU A 155 -13.02 -11.35 10.41
N MET A 156 -14.04 -10.48 10.49
CA MET A 156 -13.91 -9.14 11.09
C MET A 156 -13.61 -9.23 12.59
N LYS A 157 -14.27 -10.13 13.31
CA LYS A 157 -13.98 -10.34 14.74
C LYS A 157 -12.51 -10.75 14.97
N ASN A 158 -12.00 -11.68 14.18
CA ASN A 158 -10.61 -12.14 14.29
C ASN A 158 -9.64 -11.02 13.88
N PHE A 159 -10.01 -10.20 12.89
CA PHE A 159 -9.22 -9.05 12.48
C PHE A 159 -9.11 -8.00 13.60
N ASP A 160 -10.23 -7.61 14.19
CA ASP A 160 -10.27 -6.67 15.31
C ASP A 160 -9.45 -7.18 16.51
N GLU A 161 -9.55 -8.48 16.81
CA GLU A 161 -8.73 -9.12 17.84
C GLU A 161 -7.23 -9.01 17.50
N LEU A 162 -6.83 -9.33 16.26
CA LEU A 162 -5.43 -9.24 15.84
C LEU A 162 -4.89 -7.81 15.94
N VAL A 163 -5.64 -6.82 15.45
CA VAL A 163 -5.27 -5.39 15.49
C VAL A 163 -5.08 -4.97 16.95
N ALA A 164 -6.04 -5.27 17.82
CA ALA A 164 -5.99 -4.92 19.23
C ALA A 164 -4.77 -5.52 19.94
N GLU A 165 -4.46 -6.79 19.69
CA GLU A 165 -3.30 -7.44 20.30
C GLU A 165 -1.96 -6.86 19.80
N LEU A 166 -1.85 -6.53 18.51
CA LEU A 166 -0.66 -5.89 17.95
C LEU A 166 -0.44 -4.49 18.51
N GLN A 167 -1.51 -3.69 18.60
CA GLN A 167 -1.46 -2.35 19.18
C GLN A 167 -1.12 -2.40 20.68
N TYR A 168 -1.71 -3.33 21.43
CA TYR A 168 -1.39 -3.55 22.84
C TYR A 168 0.09 -3.90 23.05
N ALA A 169 0.68 -4.64 22.13
CA ALA A 169 2.10 -4.98 22.15
C ALA A 169 3.03 -3.83 21.71
N GLY A 170 2.48 -2.70 21.25
CA GLY A 170 3.22 -1.52 20.83
C GLY A 170 3.65 -1.52 19.36
N PHE A 171 3.02 -2.34 18.52
CA PHE A 171 3.23 -2.30 17.07
C PHE A 171 2.31 -1.28 16.42
N ARG A 172 2.82 -0.58 15.39
CA ARG A 172 2.00 0.29 14.55
C ARG A 172 1.42 -0.54 13.41
N THR A 173 0.12 -0.41 13.22
CA THR A 173 -0.65 -1.14 12.21
C THR A 173 -1.38 -0.16 11.31
N LYS A 174 -1.49 -0.49 10.01
CA LYS A 174 -2.35 0.21 9.05
C LYS A 174 -3.26 -0.81 8.39
N ASP A 175 -4.57 -0.60 8.46
CA ASP A 175 -5.53 -1.48 7.79
C ASP A 175 -5.34 -1.37 6.27
N LEU A 176 -5.41 -2.50 5.57
CA LEU A 176 -5.20 -2.51 4.13
C LEU A 176 -6.38 -1.86 3.41
N ASN A 177 -6.10 -0.85 2.61
CA ASN A 177 -7.07 -0.30 1.68
C ASN A 177 -6.95 -0.99 0.30
N MET A 178 -7.80 -0.58 -0.64
CA MET A 178 -7.78 -1.12 -2.00
C MET A 178 -6.40 -0.96 -2.63
N HIS A 179 -5.81 0.23 -2.56
CA HIS A 179 -4.51 0.53 -3.15
C HIS A 179 -3.41 -0.36 -2.58
N ASP A 180 -3.35 -0.52 -1.26
CA ASP A 180 -2.40 -1.40 -0.58
C ASP A 180 -2.50 -2.85 -1.07
N LEU A 181 -3.72 -3.33 -1.33
CA LEU A 181 -3.95 -4.69 -1.85
C LEU A 181 -3.55 -4.84 -3.32
N TYR A 182 -3.82 -3.83 -4.16
CA TYR A 182 -3.36 -3.81 -5.55
C TYR A 182 -1.83 -3.84 -5.61
N ASP A 183 -1.19 -2.99 -4.81
CA ASP A 183 0.26 -2.89 -4.68
C ASP A 183 0.86 -4.19 -4.15
N TYR A 184 0.28 -4.76 -3.10
CA TYR A 184 0.68 -6.07 -2.58
C TYR A 184 0.70 -7.15 -3.66
N VAL A 185 -0.37 -7.24 -4.47
CA VAL A 185 -0.44 -8.21 -5.56
C VAL A 185 0.60 -7.90 -6.65
N ALA A 186 0.73 -6.64 -7.04
CA ALA A 186 1.76 -6.20 -7.98
C ALA A 186 3.17 -6.59 -7.54
N TYR A 187 3.53 -6.31 -6.30
CA TYR A 187 4.87 -6.60 -5.77
C TYR A 187 5.07 -8.09 -5.51
N MET A 188 4.04 -8.84 -5.10
CA MET A 188 4.11 -10.30 -4.96
C MET A 188 4.51 -10.98 -6.28
N TYR A 189 3.96 -10.51 -7.40
CA TYR A 189 4.27 -11.04 -8.73
C TYR A 189 5.44 -10.33 -9.42
N GLU A 190 6.14 -9.42 -8.72
CA GLU A 190 7.23 -8.57 -9.25
C GLU A 190 6.83 -7.83 -10.53
N ASN A 191 5.57 -7.40 -10.59
CA ASN A 191 4.92 -7.02 -11.82
C ASN A 191 3.81 -5.99 -11.57
N PRO A 192 4.08 -4.69 -11.79
CA PRO A 192 3.11 -3.61 -11.56
C PRO A 192 1.89 -3.69 -12.48
N LEU A 193 2.01 -4.42 -13.59
CA LEU A 193 0.93 -4.61 -14.56
C LEU A 193 0.22 -5.95 -14.37
N ILE A 194 0.43 -6.68 -13.27
CA ILE A 194 -0.25 -7.97 -13.04
C ILE A 194 -1.77 -7.79 -12.93
N ASN A 195 -2.18 -6.66 -12.35
CA ASN A 195 -3.58 -6.25 -12.22
C ASN A 195 -4.14 -5.67 -13.54
N ASP A 196 -3.24 -5.30 -14.45
CA ASP A 196 -3.58 -4.88 -15.80
C ASP A 196 -3.53 -6.08 -16.76
N TYR A 197 -4.28 -5.99 -17.85
CA TYR A 197 -4.16 -6.99 -18.92
C TYR A 197 -2.78 -6.81 -19.59
N TYR A 198 -1.89 -7.79 -19.45
CA TYR A 198 -0.49 -7.74 -19.91
C TYR A 198 -0.27 -7.28 -21.36
N PHE A 199 -1.26 -7.47 -22.23
CA PHE A 199 -1.21 -7.13 -23.66
C PHE A 199 -2.12 -5.97 -24.07
N SER A 200 -2.60 -5.16 -23.12
CA SER A 200 -3.82 -4.37 -23.32
C SER A 200 -3.70 -2.88 -23.57
N ARG A 201 -2.56 -2.26 -23.27
CA ARG A 201 -2.40 -0.80 -23.46
C ARG A 201 -2.64 -0.37 -24.91
N GLY A 202 -2.60 -1.27 -25.89
CA GLY A 202 -3.11 -1.01 -27.24
C GLY A 202 -4.64 -0.83 -27.28
N ILE A 203 -5.36 -1.90 -27.63
CA ILE A 203 -6.82 -1.88 -27.90
C ILE A 203 -7.67 -1.43 -26.69
N PHE A 204 -7.17 -1.60 -25.46
CA PHE A 204 -7.90 -1.28 -24.24
C PHE A 204 -7.47 0.05 -23.60
N SER A 205 -6.53 0.80 -24.21
CA SER A 205 -6.21 2.19 -23.77
C SER A 205 -7.44 3.06 -23.62
N CYS A 206 -8.46 2.86 -24.46
CA CYS A 206 -9.72 3.59 -24.39
C CYS A 206 -10.58 3.27 -23.16
N LEU A 207 -10.28 2.18 -22.43
CA LEU A 207 -10.95 1.78 -21.20
C LEU A 207 -10.21 2.22 -19.93
N ALA A 208 -8.96 2.66 -20.06
CA ALA A 208 -8.29 3.32 -18.96
C ALA A 208 -9.05 4.63 -18.72
N ASP A 209 -9.85 4.66 -17.65
CA ASP A 209 -10.23 5.93 -17.08
C ASP A 209 -8.93 6.59 -16.61
N THR A 210 -8.80 7.89 -16.89
CA THR A 210 -7.65 8.71 -16.53
C THR A 210 -7.20 8.33 -15.13
N SER A 211 -5.98 7.81 -15.03
CA SER A 211 -5.36 7.24 -13.83
C SER A 211 -5.21 8.24 -12.67
N GLU A 212 -5.83 9.41 -12.73
CA GLU A 212 -5.79 10.46 -11.71
C GLU A 212 -6.78 10.20 -10.56
N ASP A 213 -7.84 9.40 -10.76
CA ASP A 213 -8.87 9.17 -9.73
C ASP A 213 -8.60 7.95 -8.82
N ILE A 214 -7.55 7.16 -9.08
CA ILE A 214 -7.21 5.99 -8.24
C ILE A 214 -6.39 6.41 -7.00
N PHE A 215 -5.78 7.60 -7.01
CA PHE A 215 -4.84 8.07 -6.00
C PHE A 215 -5.44 9.02 -4.95
N ALA A 216 -6.76 9.20 -4.91
CA ALA A 216 -7.43 10.11 -4.00
C ALA A 216 -8.09 9.35 -2.83
N THR A 217 -7.29 8.87 -1.87
CA THR A 217 -7.80 8.55 -0.53
C THR A 217 -6.96 9.24 0.52
N GLU A 218 -7.63 9.88 1.48
CA GLU A 218 -6.99 10.45 2.66
C GLU A 218 -6.36 9.30 3.46
N ASP A 219 -5.04 9.30 3.53
CA ASP A 219 -4.28 8.37 4.36
C ASP A 219 -4.56 8.68 5.83
N THR A 220 -5.48 7.93 6.46
CA THR A 220 -5.71 8.02 7.91
C THR A 220 -4.63 7.27 8.66
N TYR A 221 -3.43 7.87 8.74
CA TYR A 221 -2.42 7.47 9.72
C TYR A 221 -2.86 7.94 11.11
N HIS A 222 -3.08 6.98 12.01
CA HIS A 222 -3.14 7.30 13.44
C HIS A 222 -1.71 7.32 13.98
N GLU A 223 -1.11 8.50 14.01
CA GLU A 223 0.06 8.74 14.85
C GLU A 223 -0.38 8.66 16.32
N PRO A 224 0.19 7.75 17.14
CA PRO A 224 0.02 7.85 18.58
C PRO A 224 0.74 9.11 19.09
N ASP A 225 0.20 9.73 20.15
CA ASP A 225 0.63 11.00 20.79
C ASP A 225 2.07 11.02 21.39
N PHE A 226 3.01 10.23 20.86
CA PHE A 226 4.39 10.22 21.31
C PHE A 226 5.30 10.88 20.27
N ASP A 227 5.59 12.15 20.52
CA ASP A 227 6.69 12.88 19.89
C ASP A 227 8.03 12.25 20.29
N TYR A 228 8.93 12.06 19.31
CA TYR A 228 10.30 11.58 19.54
C TYR A 228 11.05 12.45 20.55
N ASP A 229 10.67 13.73 20.69
CA ASP A 229 11.24 14.66 21.66
C ASP A 229 10.92 14.29 23.12
N ASP A 230 9.80 13.62 23.39
CA ASP A 230 9.39 13.32 24.77
C ASP A 230 10.24 12.20 25.40
N TYR A 231 10.76 11.26 24.59
CA TYR A 231 11.73 10.26 25.05
C TYR A 231 13.05 10.89 25.52
N TYR A 232 13.51 11.94 24.84
CA TYR A 232 14.76 12.63 25.20
C TYR A 232 14.59 13.68 26.32
N LYS A 233 13.38 14.24 26.49
CA LYS A 233 13.06 15.07 27.66
C LYS A 233 13.06 14.25 28.96
N LEU A 234 12.43 13.08 28.95
CA LEU A 234 12.41 12.17 30.11
C LEU A 234 13.83 11.76 30.56
N GLN A 235 14.75 11.51 29.62
CA GLN A 235 16.14 11.21 29.96
C GLN A 235 16.95 12.40 30.52
N LYS A 236 16.55 13.64 30.21
CA LYS A 236 17.19 14.83 30.79
C LYS A 236 16.70 15.10 32.21
N GLU A 237 15.42 14.85 32.49
CA GLU A 237 14.85 14.98 33.83
C GLU A 237 15.38 13.92 34.79
N GLU A 238 15.55 12.66 34.35
CA GLU A 238 16.12 11.59 35.17
C GLU A 238 17.63 11.74 35.45
N LYS A 239 18.36 12.53 34.64
CA LYS A 239 19.79 12.83 34.84
C LYS A 239 20.05 14.15 35.57
N GLY A 240 18.99 14.89 35.88
CA GLY A 240 19.06 16.18 36.57
C GLY A 240 18.62 16.15 38.04
N ALA A 241 18.30 14.98 38.59
CA ALA A 241 17.90 14.77 39.98
C ALA A 241 18.96 13.99 40.78
#